data_AF-R5SNB2-F1
#
_entry.id   AF-R5SNB2-F1
#
_cell.length_a   1.000
_cell.length_b   1.000
_cell.length_c   1.000
_cell.angle_alpha   90.00
_cell.angle_beta   90.00
_cell.angle_gamma   90.00
#
_symmetry.space_group_name_H-M   'P 1'
#
loop_
_entity.id
_entity.type
_entity.pdbx_description
1 polymer ?
#
loop_
_entity_poly.entity_id
_entity_poly.type
_entity_poly.pdbx_seq_one_letter_code
_entity_poly.pdbx_strand_id
1 'polypeptide(L)'
;MDLIKCPVCGEKYSSSYRRCPFCEEEDRPRKVSGKRRGGHHVAERKHTHSARGPLIAVLLVVLVIFSWYLFGGKFMEKIQEDRANDVENVDPAPVDPTPVDPTPVDPTPDDPAVTPDEPAPPVVEPEPETPTVDPAALTVGTNVGTTLKKDDSGRFDCTIRMSDSIQLILRGTDAAVTWSSEDTSVVTVSADGKLKPVKAGTANVTASVGGATVRCVVRINN
;
A
#
# COMPACT_ATOMS: atom_id res chain seq x y z
N MET A 1 -1.11 9.70 -50.15
CA MET A 1 0.08 10.18 -49.42
C MET A 1 0.59 9.00 -48.62
N ASP A 2 1.86 8.66 -48.76
CA ASP A 2 2.41 7.46 -48.12
C ASP A 2 2.90 7.81 -46.71
N LEU A 3 2.54 7.00 -45.71
CA LEU A 3 2.98 7.20 -44.34
C LEU A 3 4.15 6.27 -44.03
N ILE A 4 5.31 6.87 -43.77
CA ILE A 4 6.53 6.18 -43.36
C ILE A 4 6.65 6.19 -41.83
N LYS A 5 7.24 5.14 -41.26
CA LYS A 5 7.45 5.00 -39.82
C LYS A 5 8.80 5.59 -39.41
N CYS A 6 8.83 6.45 -38.42
CA CYS A 6 10.08 7.01 -37.88
C CYS A 6 10.89 5.92 -37.16
N PRO A 7 12.19 5.77 -37.41
CA PRO A 7 13.04 4.83 -36.68
C PRO A 7 13.40 5.30 -35.26
N VAL A 8 13.14 6.57 -34.92
CA VAL A 8 13.46 7.17 -33.61
C VAL A 8 12.26 7.10 -32.65
N CYS A 9 11.15 7.78 -32.96
CA CYS A 9 9.95 7.78 -32.11
C CYS A 9 8.94 6.67 -32.43
N GLY A 10 9.08 5.97 -33.56
CA GLY A 10 8.14 4.92 -33.99
C GLY A 10 6.82 5.41 -34.59
N GLU A 11 6.56 6.72 -34.64
CA GLU A 11 5.31 7.27 -35.20
C GLU A 11 5.27 7.25 -36.73
N LYS A 12 4.06 7.33 -37.30
CA LYS A 12 3.81 7.37 -38.75
C LYS A 12 3.66 8.82 -39.23
N TYR A 13 4.45 9.24 -40.21
CA TYR A 13 4.39 10.59 -40.78
C TYR A 13 4.44 10.56 -42.31
N SER A 14 3.97 11.63 -42.96
CA SER A 14 3.89 11.71 -44.42
C SER A 14 5.29 11.75 -45.06
N SER A 15 5.49 10.94 -46.10
CA SER A 15 6.73 10.86 -46.90
C SER A 15 7.14 12.18 -47.57
N SER A 16 6.23 13.17 -47.61
CA SER A 16 6.52 14.56 -48.02
C SER A 16 7.53 15.27 -47.13
N TYR A 17 7.73 14.84 -45.88
CA TYR A 17 8.69 15.43 -44.95
C TYR A 17 10.04 14.70 -44.97
N ARG A 18 11.14 15.44 -45.18
CA ARG A 18 12.52 14.90 -45.24
C ARG A 18 13.09 14.45 -43.88
N ARG A 19 12.44 14.83 -42.77
CA ARG A 19 12.71 14.43 -41.38
C ARG A 19 11.38 14.19 -40.67
N CYS A 20 11.40 13.51 -39.52
CA CYS A 20 10.20 13.28 -38.73
C CYS A 20 9.86 14.55 -37.92
N PRO A 21 8.70 15.20 -38.12
CA PRO A 21 8.39 16.47 -37.44
C PRO A 21 8.41 16.34 -35.92
N PHE A 22 7.92 15.22 -35.40
CA PHE A 22 7.83 14.95 -33.96
C PHE A 22 9.19 14.91 -33.26
N CYS A 23 10.26 14.50 -33.95
CA CYS A 23 11.62 14.50 -33.39
C CYS A 23 12.33 15.87 -33.53
N GLU A 24 11.92 16.70 -34.50
CA GLU A 24 12.53 18.00 -34.77
C GLU A 24 11.91 19.13 -33.92
N GLU A 25 10.69 18.92 -33.39
CA GLU A 25 9.96 19.84 -32.52
C GLU A 25 10.46 19.84 -31.06
N GLU A 26 10.96 18.70 -30.56
CA GLU A 26 11.56 18.60 -29.21
C GLU A 26 12.95 19.27 -29.15
N ASP A 27 13.62 19.41 -30.30
CA ASP A 27 14.95 20.04 -30.43
C ASP A 27 14.87 21.58 -30.52
N ARG A 28 14.02 22.19 -29.66
CA ARG A 28 13.98 23.63 -29.37
C ARG A 28 14.76 23.98 -28.09
N PRO A 29 16.11 23.99 -28.10
CA PRO A 29 16.88 24.38 -26.92
C PRO A 29 16.66 25.86 -26.57
N ARG A 30 16.42 26.14 -25.29
CA ARG A 30 16.50 27.50 -24.72
C ARG A 30 17.95 28.00 -24.72
N LYS A 31 18.45 28.42 -25.88
CA LYS A 31 19.62 29.31 -26.01
C LYS A 31 19.26 30.66 -25.34
N VAL A 32 20.16 31.49 -24.80
CA VAL A 32 21.55 31.81 -25.16
C VAL A 32 22.36 32.21 -23.91
N SER A 33 23.70 32.17 -24.02
CA SER A 33 24.70 32.80 -23.12
C SER A 33 25.12 31.98 -21.88
N GLY A 34 26.40 31.95 -21.48
CA GLY A 34 27.57 32.60 -22.08
C GLY A 34 28.86 32.17 -21.36
N LYS A 35 30.00 32.15 -22.06
CA LYS A 35 31.22 31.51 -21.56
C LYS A 35 31.96 32.41 -20.55
N ARG A 36 32.03 31.99 -19.28
CA ARG A 36 33.02 32.48 -18.31
C ARG A 36 33.74 31.33 -17.62
N ARG A 37 35.07 31.42 -17.59
CA ARG A 37 35.91 30.67 -16.66
C ARG A 37 35.76 31.33 -15.28
N GLY A 38 35.54 30.54 -14.25
CA GLY A 38 35.49 30.98 -12.85
C GLY A 38 35.64 29.78 -11.94
N GLY A 39 36.73 29.72 -11.18
CA GLY A 39 36.97 28.60 -10.26
C GLY A 39 36.08 28.73 -9.04
N HIS A 40 35.29 27.70 -8.74
CA HIS A 40 34.68 27.59 -7.43
C HIS A 40 35.68 26.99 -6.44
N HIS A 41 35.98 27.76 -5.40
CA HIS A 41 36.75 27.28 -4.26
C HIS A 41 36.04 26.07 -3.64
N VAL A 42 36.82 25.11 -3.14
CA VAL A 42 36.29 24.03 -2.30
C VAL A 42 35.78 24.68 -1.01
N ALA A 43 34.48 24.96 -0.97
CA ALA A 43 33.77 25.37 0.23
C ALA A 43 33.68 24.16 1.16
N GLU A 44 34.78 23.91 1.88
CA GLU A 44 34.87 22.87 2.91
C GLU A 44 33.81 23.17 3.98
N ARG A 45 32.66 22.49 3.85
CA ARG A 45 31.55 22.59 4.81
C ARG A 45 31.97 21.87 6.09
N LYS A 46 32.70 22.62 6.93
CA LYS A 46 33.04 22.26 8.30
C LYS A 46 31.77 21.77 8.98
N HIS A 47 31.70 20.46 9.22
CA HIS A 47 30.62 19.84 9.97
C HIS A 47 30.71 20.35 11.42
N THR A 48 30.00 21.43 11.71
CA THR A 48 29.76 21.86 13.09
C THR A 48 28.95 20.73 13.74
N HIS A 49 29.59 19.99 14.63
CA HIS A 49 29.07 18.73 15.16
C HIS A 49 27.96 18.98 16.19
N SER A 50 26.84 19.52 15.72
CA SER A 50 25.71 19.96 16.52
C SER A 50 25.02 18.74 17.14
N ALA A 51 24.90 18.73 18.47
CA ALA A 51 24.32 17.65 19.27
C ALA A 51 22.82 17.34 18.98
N ARG A 52 22.23 18.00 17.97
CA ARG A 52 20.94 17.63 17.38
C ARG A 52 20.98 16.27 16.65
N GLY A 53 22.14 15.87 16.11
CA GLY A 53 22.33 14.58 15.44
C GLY A 53 21.90 13.36 16.26
N PRO A 54 22.47 13.11 17.45
CA PRO A 54 22.08 11.97 18.28
C PRO A 54 20.62 12.04 18.77
N LEU A 55 20.09 13.24 19.07
CA LEU A 55 18.68 13.39 19.46
C LEU A 55 17.72 12.96 18.34
N ILE A 56 17.99 13.31 17.08
CA ILE A 56 17.19 12.86 15.93
C ILE A 56 17.30 11.34 15.77
N ALA A 57 18.49 10.75 15.93
CA ALA A 57 18.67 9.30 15.84
C ALA A 57 17.88 8.55 16.93
N VAL A 58 17.91 9.02 18.18
CA VAL A 58 17.12 8.45 19.29
C VAL A 58 15.61 8.60 19.02
N LEU A 59 15.16 9.76 18.55
CA LEU A 59 13.75 10.01 18.25
C LEU A 59 13.24 9.08 17.13
N LEU A 60 14.02 8.86 16.07
CA LEU A 60 13.70 7.90 15.02
C LEU A 60 13.62 6.46 15.54
N VAL A 61 14.54 6.03 16.41
CA VAL A 61 14.49 4.70 17.04
C VAL A 61 13.24 4.55 17.92
N VAL A 62 12.90 5.56 18.72
CA VAL A 62 11.67 5.57 19.54
C VAL A 62 10.43 5.51 18.68
N LEU A 63 10.35 6.22 17.54
CA LEU A 63 9.21 6.14 16.62
C LEU A 63 9.08 4.76 15.95
N VAL A 64 10.19 4.12 15.58
CA VAL A 64 10.16 2.75 15.03
C VAL A 64 9.65 1.75 16.08
N ILE A 65 10.15 1.84 17.32
CA ILE A 65 9.70 0.99 18.44
C ILE A 65 8.22 1.26 18.75
N PHE A 66 7.80 2.52 18.86
CA PHE A 66 6.41 2.89 19.16
C PHE A 66 5.45 2.45 18.05
N SER A 67 5.85 2.58 16.78
CA SER A 67 5.11 2.02 15.64
C SER A 67 4.95 0.50 15.74
N TRP A 68 6.02 -0.23 16.10
CA TRP A 68 5.95 -1.67 16.34
C TRP A 68 4.99 -2.00 17.50
N TYR A 69 5.04 -1.28 18.62
CA TYR A 69 4.13 -1.52 19.75
C TYR A 69 2.66 -1.19 19.41
N LEU A 70 2.37 -0.16 18.59
CA LEU A 70 1.00 0.19 18.21
C LEU A 70 0.41 -0.70 17.10
N PHE A 71 1.21 -1.13 16.11
CA PHE A 71 0.72 -1.92 14.97
C PHE A 71 0.99 -3.43 15.10
N GLY A 72 2.06 -3.84 15.79
CA GLY A 72 2.43 -5.25 15.95
C GLY A 72 1.39 -6.07 16.72
N GLY A 73 0.73 -5.45 17.71
CA GLY A 73 -0.38 -6.07 18.43
C GLY A 73 -1.65 -6.25 17.57
N LYS A 74 -1.76 -5.56 16.42
CA LYS A 74 -2.96 -5.57 15.57
C LYS A 74 -2.84 -6.44 14.31
N PHE A 75 -1.73 -7.15 14.13
CA PHE A 75 -1.50 -8.08 13.02
C PHE A 75 -1.63 -9.56 13.40
N MET A 76 -1.77 -9.88 14.70
CA MET A 76 -1.84 -11.26 15.23
C MET A 76 -3.27 -11.70 15.62
N GLU A 77 -4.30 -11.05 15.07
CA GLU A 77 -5.72 -11.32 15.40
C GLU A 77 -6.55 -11.72 14.16
N LYS A 78 -5.90 -12.07 13.04
CA LYS A 78 -6.60 -12.46 11.79
C LYS A 78 -5.91 -13.56 10.94
N ILE A 79 -5.05 -14.40 11.52
CA ILE A 79 -4.49 -15.58 10.82
C ILE A 79 -4.41 -16.82 11.74
N GLN A 80 -5.49 -17.18 12.44
CA GLN A 80 -5.61 -18.52 13.06
C GLN A 80 -7.06 -19.04 13.24
N GLU A 81 -7.97 -18.74 12.31
CA GLU A 81 -9.36 -19.24 12.35
C GLU A 81 -9.65 -20.35 11.32
N ASP A 82 -8.59 -21.02 10.82
CA ASP A 82 -8.63 -22.08 9.81
C ASP A 82 -8.01 -23.41 10.31
N ARG A 83 -8.07 -23.69 11.63
CA ARG A 83 -7.54 -24.94 12.21
C ARG A 83 -8.40 -25.53 13.34
N ALA A 84 -9.72 -25.39 13.23
CA ALA A 84 -10.68 -25.87 14.22
C ALA A 84 -11.87 -26.64 13.60
N ASN A 85 -11.65 -27.34 12.48
CA ASN A 85 -12.62 -28.31 11.95
C ASN A 85 -11.95 -29.35 11.03
N ASP A 86 -11.63 -30.50 11.60
CA ASP A 86 -11.47 -31.78 10.90
C ASP A 86 -11.75 -32.90 11.93
N VAL A 87 -12.37 -34.01 11.50
CA VAL A 87 -13.17 -34.89 12.39
C VAL A 87 -12.64 -36.32 12.43
N GLU A 88 -12.55 -36.92 13.63
CA GLU A 88 -12.61 -38.39 13.78
C GLU A 88 -13.25 -38.81 15.13
N ASN A 89 -13.73 -40.07 15.22
CA ASN A 89 -14.74 -40.59 16.18
C ASN A 89 -14.56 -42.15 16.28
N VAL A 90 -14.96 -42.90 17.32
CA VAL A 90 -15.82 -42.59 18.48
C VAL A 90 -15.02 -42.62 19.82
N ASP A 91 -15.24 -43.37 20.92
CA ASP A 91 -16.13 -44.47 21.34
C ASP A 91 -16.54 -44.32 22.85
N PRO A 92 -17.62 -44.99 23.33
CA PRO A 92 -18.39 -44.46 24.48
C PRO A 92 -18.28 -45.24 25.82
N ALA A 93 -18.75 -44.54 26.87
CA ALA A 93 -19.38 -45.09 28.09
C ALA A 93 -18.48 -45.86 29.12
N PRO A 94 -19.00 -46.21 30.31
CA PRO A 94 -19.72 -45.34 31.26
C PRO A 94 -19.25 -45.49 32.73
N VAL A 95 -19.49 -44.48 33.57
CA VAL A 95 -19.74 -44.66 35.03
C VAL A 95 -20.64 -43.55 35.57
N ASP A 96 -21.58 -43.96 36.40
CA ASP A 96 -22.66 -43.22 37.07
C ASP A 96 -22.93 -43.95 38.41
N PRO A 97 -23.80 -43.49 39.33
CA PRO A 97 -24.04 -42.15 39.88
C PRO A 97 -23.53 -42.04 41.34
N THR A 98 -23.76 -40.92 42.03
CA THR A 98 -24.34 -40.97 43.40
C THR A 98 -25.04 -39.65 43.76
N PRO A 99 -26.16 -39.65 44.53
CA PRO A 99 -27.07 -38.50 44.59
C PRO A 99 -27.05 -37.74 45.93
N VAL A 100 -27.65 -36.55 45.92
CA VAL A 100 -28.41 -36.00 47.07
C VAL A 100 -29.69 -35.33 46.56
N ASP A 101 -30.74 -35.45 47.37
CA ASP A 101 -32.15 -35.21 47.03
C ASP A 101 -32.67 -33.94 47.81
N PRO A 102 -33.97 -33.59 47.93
CA PRO A 102 -34.47 -32.48 47.10
C PRO A 102 -35.38 -31.44 47.81
N THR A 103 -35.93 -30.49 47.03
CA THR A 103 -37.15 -29.69 47.31
C THR A 103 -37.11 -28.68 48.48
N PRO A 104 -38.19 -27.91 48.78
CA PRO A 104 -38.70 -26.79 47.96
C PRO A 104 -39.01 -25.52 48.79
N VAL A 105 -39.41 -24.38 48.17
CA VAL A 105 -40.77 -23.77 48.30
C VAL A 105 -41.01 -22.70 47.21
N ASP A 106 -42.28 -22.51 46.85
CA ASP A 106 -42.90 -21.34 46.17
C ASP A 106 -43.54 -20.41 47.26
N PRO A 107 -44.30 -19.31 47.03
CA PRO A 107 -44.77 -18.71 45.77
C PRO A 107 -44.66 -17.16 45.64
N THR A 108 -45.21 -16.63 44.54
CA THR A 108 -45.49 -15.22 44.20
C THR A 108 -46.38 -14.50 45.24
N PRO A 109 -46.43 -13.14 45.23
CA PRO A 109 -47.51 -12.49 44.49
C PRO A 109 -47.14 -11.19 43.73
N ASP A 110 -47.95 -10.86 42.74
CA ASP A 110 -47.99 -9.60 41.98
C ASP A 110 -48.44 -8.39 42.84
N ASP A 111 -48.07 -7.15 42.44
CA ASP A 111 -49.00 -6.03 42.13
C ASP A 111 -48.21 -4.88 41.39
N PRO A 112 -48.73 -3.66 41.07
CA PRO A 112 -48.98 -3.37 39.66
C PRO A 112 -48.39 -2.06 39.11
N ALA A 113 -48.48 -1.92 37.78
CA ALA A 113 -48.70 -0.70 37.02
C ALA A 113 -47.93 0.58 37.42
N VAL A 114 -46.79 0.83 36.75
CA VAL A 114 -46.27 2.19 36.51
C VAL A 114 -46.14 2.42 35.00
N THR A 115 -46.55 3.61 34.59
CA THR A 115 -46.59 4.26 33.27
C THR A 115 -45.61 3.74 32.20
N PRO A 116 -46.06 3.51 30.94
CA PRO A 116 -45.15 3.44 29.80
C PRO A 116 -44.67 4.85 29.46
N ASP A 117 -43.46 5.21 29.88
CA ASP A 117 -42.76 6.39 29.37
C ASP A 117 -42.31 6.10 27.93
N GLU A 118 -42.76 6.91 26.97
CA GLU A 118 -42.50 6.71 25.54
C GLU A 118 -41.07 7.14 25.19
N PRO A 119 -40.15 6.22 24.83
CA PRO A 119 -38.83 6.60 24.37
C PRO A 119 -38.99 7.23 22.98
N ALA A 120 -38.60 8.50 22.86
CA ALA A 120 -38.63 9.20 21.58
C ALA A 120 -37.92 8.36 20.48
N PRO A 121 -38.42 8.35 19.23
CA PRO A 121 -37.86 7.53 18.17
C PRO A 121 -36.36 7.83 18.02
N PRO A 122 -35.51 6.80 17.85
CA PRO A 122 -34.07 7.01 17.75
C PRO A 122 -33.79 7.95 16.57
N VAL A 123 -33.12 9.06 16.84
CA VAL A 123 -32.57 9.92 15.80
C VAL A 123 -31.59 9.07 15.02
N VAL A 124 -31.94 8.76 13.76
CA VAL A 124 -31.09 7.96 12.87
C VAL A 124 -29.88 8.81 12.51
N GLU A 125 -28.83 8.68 13.32
CA GLU A 125 -27.49 9.13 12.97
C GLU A 125 -27.08 8.37 11.70
N PRO A 126 -26.68 9.07 10.61
CA PRO A 126 -26.38 8.41 9.36
C PRO A 126 -25.18 7.48 9.54
N GLU A 127 -25.34 6.20 9.19
CA GLU A 127 -24.26 5.23 9.27
C GLU A 127 -23.05 5.75 8.47
N PRO A 128 -21.81 5.61 8.99
CA PRO A 128 -20.63 6.07 8.28
C PRO A 128 -20.43 5.20 7.03
N GLU A 129 -20.85 5.72 5.87
CA GLU A 129 -20.69 5.03 4.58
C GLU A 129 -19.23 4.60 4.40
N THR A 130 -19.01 3.28 4.49
CA THR A 130 -17.68 2.71 4.33
C THR A 130 -17.26 2.94 2.87
N PRO A 131 -16.12 3.61 2.62
CA PRO A 131 -15.76 4.03 1.27
C PRO A 131 -15.62 2.82 0.35
N THR A 132 -16.62 2.64 -0.52
CA THR A 132 -16.75 1.47 -1.39
C THR A 132 -15.78 1.61 -2.55
N VAL A 133 -14.54 1.17 -2.33
CA VAL A 133 -13.48 1.19 -3.34
C VAL A 133 -13.76 0.11 -4.40
N ASP A 134 -14.11 0.53 -5.61
CA ASP A 134 -14.20 -0.39 -6.76
C ASP A 134 -12.80 -0.93 -7.12
N PRO A 135 -12.53 -2.25 -6.94
CA PRO A 135 -11.23 -2.83 -7.25
C PRO A 135 -10.91 -2.87 -8.76
N ALA A 136 -11.90 -2.67 -9.64
CA ALA A 136 -11.70 -2.59 -11.09
C ALA A 136 -11.17 -1.22 -11.54
N ALA A 137 -11.49 -0.14 -10.80
CA ALA A 137 -11.02 1.22 -11.08
C ALA A 137 -9.55 1.47 -10.64
N LEU A 138 -9.00 0.60 -9.78
CA LEU A 138 -7.66 0.75 -9.22
C LEU A 138 -6.57 0.59 -10.29
N THR A 139 -5.70 1.60 -10.41
CA THR A 139 -4.56 1.60 -11.34
C THR A 139 -3.26 2.00 -10.62
N VAL A 140 -2.17 1.28 -10.91
CA VAL A 140 -0.84 1.63 -10.37
C VAL A 140 -0.13 2.54 -11.36
N GLY A 141 0.35 3.70 -10.89
CA GLY A 141 1.26 4.57 -11.61
C GLY A 141 2.53 4.85 -10.83
N THR A 142 3.31 5.81 -11.32
CA THR A 142 4.60 6.19 -10.72
C THR A 142 4.73 7.71 -10.58
N ASN A 143 5.61 8.15 -9.68
CA ASN A 143 6.01 9.56 -9.55
C ASN A 143 6.66 10.15 -10.82
N VAL A 144 7.22 9.32 -11.71
CA VAL A 144 7.76 9.73 -13.01
C VAL A 144 6.70 9.82 -14.12
N GLY A 145 5.41 9.69 -13.78
CA GLY A 145 4.27 9.87 -14.70
C GLY A 145 3.87 8.62 -15.47
N THR A 146 4.63 7.53 -15.39
CA THR A 146 4.28 6.25 -16.04
C THR A 146 3.13 5.58 -15.30
N THR A 147 1.99 5.40 -15.95
CA THR A 147 0.95 4.44 -15.53
C THR A 147 1.38 3.04 -15.93
N LEU A 148 1.44 2.11 -14.98
CA LEU A 148 1.76 0.71 -15.25
C LEU A 148 0.57 0.04 -15.93
N LYS A 149 0.85 -0.80 -16.92
CA LYS A 149 -0.19 -1.63 -17.56
C LYS A 149 -0.46 -2.85 -16.70
N LYS A 150 -1.72 -3.28 -16.70
CA LYS A 150 -2.17 -4.56 -16.18
C LYS A 150 -1.86 -5.63 -17.24
N ASP A 151 -1.29 -6.76 -16.84
CA ASP A 151 -1.07 -7.92 -17.70
C ASP A 151 -2.33 -8.80 -17.81
N ASP A 152 -2.26 -9.83 -18.65
CA ASP A 152 -3.38 -10.77 -18.88
C ASP A 152 -3.76 -11.58 -17.62
N SER A 153 -2.88 -11.63 -16.61
CA SER A 153 -3.15 -12.26 -15.29
C SER A 153 -3.78 -11.28 -14.29
N GLY A 154 -3.99 -10.03 -14.67
CA GLY A 154 -4.52 -8.98 -13.80
C GLY A 154 -3.47 -8.30 -12.91
N ARG A 155 -2.17 -8.54 -13.13
CA ARG A 155 -1.07 -8.01 -12.32
C ARG A 155 -0.45 -6.77 -12.96
N PHE A 156 0.12 -5.87 -12.16
CA PHE A 156 0.93 -4.76 -12.67
C PHE A 156 2.41 -5.17 -12.78
N ASP A 157 3.11 -4.60 -13.75
CA ASP A 157 4.53 -4.90 -14.02
C ASP A 157 5.33 -3.59 -14.10
N CYS A 158 6.44 -3.50 -13.35
CA CYS A 158 7.45 -2.47 -13.56
C CYS A 158 8.87 -3.06 -13.57
N THR A 159 9.72 -2.46 -14.40
CA THR A 159 11.15 -2.73 -14.43
C THR A 159 11.89 -1.43 -14.12
N ILE A 160 12.77 -1.48 -13.12
CA ILE A 160 13.52 -0.34 -12.59
C ILE A 160 15.01 -0.69 -12.52
N ARG A 161 15.90 0.31 -12.48
CA ARG A 161 17.35 0.10 -12.27
C ARG A 161 17.75 0.33 -10.82
N MET A 162 18.94 -0.13 -10.47
CA MET A 162 19.60 0.20 -9.19
C MET A 162 19.74 1.70 -8.90
N SER A 163 19.80 2.54 -9.94
CA SER A 163 19.86 4.00 -9.84
C SER A 163 18.54 4.67 -9.45
N ASP A 164 17.41 3.96 -9.54
CA ASP A 164 16.12 4.61 -9.73
C ASP A 164 15.36 4.82 -8.41
N SER A 165 14.97 6.06 -8.15
CA SER A 165 14.18 6.49 -6.99
C SER A 165 12.69 6.62 -7.36
N ILE A 166 12.10 5.52 -7.83
CA ILE A 166 10.70 5.46 -8.26
C ILE A 166 9.77 5.25 -7.04
N GLN A 167 8.61 5.90 -7.08
CA GLN A 167 7.54 5.72 -6.10
C GLN A 167 6.29 5.25 -6.82
N LEU A 168 5.71 4.14 -6.35
CA LEU A 168 4.43 3.64 -6.82
C LEU A 168 3.30 4.49 -6.22
N ILE A 169 2.32 4.82 -7.05
CA ILE A 169 1.16 5.64 -6.68
C ILE A 169 -0.07 4.86 -7.14
N LEU A 170 -0.90 4.42 -6.21
CA LEU A 170 -2.20 3.85 -6.53
C LEU A 170 -3.19 4.99 -6.85
N ARG A 171 -4.01 4.82 -7.87
CA ARG A 171 -5.00 5.79 -8.34
C ARG A 171 -6.37 5.13 -8.47
N GLY A 172 -7.42 5.93 -8.37
CA GLY A 172 -8.82 5.45 -8.32
C GLY A 172 -9.34 5.23 -6.89
N THR A 173 -8.69 5.84 -5.88
CA THR A 173 -9.10 5.77 -4.48
C THR A 173 -8.50 6.94 -3.69
N ASP A 174 -9.24 7.47 -2.73
CA ASP A 174 -8.78 8.46 -1.76
C ASP A 174 -8.49 7.85 -0.38
N ALA A 175 -8.69 6.54 -0.22
CA ALA A 175 -8.43 5.81 1.02
C ALA A 175 -6.94 5.50 1.20
N ALA A 176 -6.50 5.38 2.46
CA ALA A 176 -5.11 5.13 2.80
C ALA A 176 -4.59 3.79 2.25
N VAL A 177 -3.49 3.85 1.49
CA VAL A 177 -2.89 2.68 0.83
C VAL A 177 -1.75 2.13 1.68
N THR A 178 -1.84 0.84 2.04
CA THR A 178 -0.78 0.11 2.75
C THR A 178 0.08 -0.65 1.75
N TRP A 179 1.41 -0.47 1.80
CA TRP A 179 2.36 -1.12 0.91
C TRP A 179 3.21 -2.18 1.62
N SER A 180 3.47 -3.30 0.95
CA SER A 180 4.35 -4.38 1.42
C SER A 180 5.17 -4.98 0.28
N SER A 181 6.31 -5.60 0.59
CA SER A 181 7.17 -6.33 -0.36
C SER A 181 7.34 -7.78 0.09
N GLU A 182 7.18 -8.75 -0.81
CA GLU A 182 7.40 -10.17 -0.53
C GLU A 182 8.89 -10.53 -0.43
N ASP A 183 9.79 -9.75 -1.03
CA ASP A 183 11.25 -9.93 -0.91
C ASP A 183 11.96 -8.59 -0.69
N THR A 184 12.24 -8.31 0.59
CA THR A 184 12.98 -7.13 1.04
C THR A 184 14.50 -7.21 0.81
N SER A 185 15.03 -8.37 0.43
CA SER A 185 16.43 -8.53 0.00
C SER A 185 16.64 -8.07 -1.45
N VAL A 186 15.58 -8.08 -2.25
CA VAL A 186 15.54 -7.54 -3.62
C VAL A 186 15.05 -6.10 -3.63
N VAL A 187 13.85 -5.81 -3.11
CA VAL A 187 13.28 -4.45 -3.07
C VAL A 187 12.57 -4.14 -1.74
N THR A 188 12.84 -2.96 -1.20
CA THR A 188 12.08 -2.41 -0.07
C THR A 188 11.09 -1.36 -0.57
N VAL A 189 9.92 -1.28 0.06
CA VAL A 189 8.90 -0.26 -0.18
C VAL A 189 8.56 0.44 1.14
N SER A 190 8.48 1.76 1.15
CA SER A 190 8.02 2.54 2.31
C SER A 190 6.51 2.82 2.26
N ALA A 191 5.94 3.33 3.35
CA ALA A 191 4.50 3.57 3.50
C ALA A 191 3.90 4.54 2.46
N ASP A 192 4.73 5.40 1.87
CA ASP A 192 4.37 6.31 0.76
C ASP A 192 4.41 5.64 -0.63
N GLY A 193 4.68 4.34 -0.70
CA GLY A 193 4.86 3.58 -1.95
C GLY A 193 6.23 3.75 -2.59
N LYS A 194 7.19 4.43 -1.94
CA LYS A 194 8.52 4.64 -2.53
C LYS A 194 9.35 3.35 -2.54
N LEU A 195 9.78 2.95 -3.73
CA LEU A 195 10.65 1.79 -3.92
C LEU A 195 12.12 2.19 -3.67
N LYS A 196 12.84 1.29 -3.00
CA LYS A 196 14.28 1.34 -2.83
C LYS A 196 14.87 -0.03 -3.24
N PRO A 197 15.54 -0.10 -4.40
CA PRO A 197 16.33 -1.27 -4.79
C PRO A 197 17.35 -1.68 -3.74
N VAL A 198 17.55 -2.99 -3.59
CA VAL A 198 18.54 -3.59 -2.66
C VAL A 198 19.42 -4.59 -3.42
N LYS A 199 18.84 -5.49 -4.21
CA LYS A 199 19.56 -6.43 -5.07
C LYS A 199 18.86 -6.60 -6.43
N ALA A 200 19.64 -6.84 -7.50
CA ALA A 200 19.08 -7.18 -8.80
C ALA A 200 18.34 -8.52 -8.72
N GLY A 201 17.14 -8.58 -9.30
CA GLY A 201 16.20 -9.69 -9.08
C GLY A 201 14.76 -9.31 -9.41
N THR A 202 13.81 -10.15 -8.98
CA THR A 202 12.37 -9.93 -9.14
C THR A 202 11.68 -10.11 -7.79
N ALA A 203 10.80 -9.18 -7.41
CA ALA A 203 10.01 -9.23 -6.18
C ALA A 203 8.57 -8.81 -6.45
N ASN A 204 7.61 -9.31 -5.67
CA ASN A 204 6.24 -8.79 -5.68
C ASN A 204 6.09 -7.71 -4.61
N VAL A 205 5.46 -6.60 -4.97
CA VAL A 205 5.02 -5.55 -4.07
C VAL A 205 3.49 -5.54 -4.08
N THR A 206 2.88 -5.54 -2.91
CA THR A 206 1.41 -5.56 -2.75
C THR A 206 0.95 -4.25 -2.12
N ALA A 207 -0.02 -3.59 -2.77
CA ALA A 207 -0.79 -2.49 -2.21
C ALA A 207 -2.12 -3.03 -1.68
N SER A 208 -2.56 -2.57 -0.51
CA SER A 208 -3.88 -2.85 0.06
C SER A 208 -4.60 -1.54 0.39
N VAL A 209 -5.87 -1.43 0.01
CA VAL A 209 -6.70 -0.23 0.22
C VAL A 209 -8.18 -0.62 0.27
N GLY A 210 -8.91 -0.16 1.29
CA GLY A 210 -10.37 -0.40 1.40
C GLY A 210 -10.79 -1.88 1.38
N GLY A 211 -9.90 -2.82 1.74
CA GLY A 211 -10.12 -4.27 1.61
C GLY A 211 -9.73 -4.87 0.26
N ALA A 212 -9.52 -4.07 -0.78
CA ALA A 212 -8.97 -4.52 -2.06
C ALA A 212 -7.44 -4.66 -2.00
N THR A 213 -6.88 -5.62 -2.74
CA THR A 213 -5.43 -5.81 -2.87
C THR A 213 -4.97 -5.80 -4.32
N VAL A 214 -3.87 -5.11 -4.60
CA VAL A 214 -3.27 -4.96 -5.93
C VAL A 214 -1.81 -5.42 -5.89
N ARG A 215 -1.46 -6.38 -6.75
CA ARG A 215 -0.11 -6.94 -6.86
C ARG A 215 0.66 -6.30 -8.02
N CYS A 216 1.90 -5.90 -7.76
CA CYS A 216 2.86 -5.38 -8.75
C CYS A 216 4.13 -6.24 -8.73
N VAL A 217 4.55 -6.79 -9.87
CA VAL A 217 5.91 -7.32 -10.03
C VAL A 217 6.87 -6.15 -10.22
N VAL A 218 7.95 -6.15 -9.45
CA VAL A 218 9.08 -5.22 -9.58
C VAL A 218 10.30 -6.01 -10.01
N ARG A 219 10.84 -5.75 -11.20
CA ARG A 219 12.13 -6.27 -11.64
C ARG A 219 13.21 -5.20 -11.49
N ILE A 220 14.28 -5.54 -10.79
CA ILE A 220 15.45 -4.67 -10.63
C ILE A 220 16.55 -5.15 -11.55
N ASN A 221 16.86 -4.33 -12.55
CA ASN A 221 18.00 -4.48 -13.44
C ASN A 221 19.21 -3.68 -12.93
N ASN A 222 20.39 -4.04 -13.45
CA ASN A 222 21.64 -3.29 -13.25
C ASN A 222 21.84 -2.24 -14.36
#